data_AF-A0A397H3F1-F1
#
_entry.id   AF-A0A397H3F1-F1
#
_cell.length_a   1.000
_cell.length_b   1.000
_cell.length_c   1.000
_cell.angle_alpha   90.00
_cell.angle_beta   90.00
_cell.angle_gamma   90.00
#
_symmetry.space_group_name_H-M   'P 1'
#
loop_
_entity.id
_entity.type
_entity.pdbx_description
1 polymer ?
#
loop_
_entity_poly.entity_id
_entity_poly.type
_entity_poly.pdbx_seq_one_letter_code
_entity_poly.pdbx_strand_id
1 'polypeptide(L)'
;MQQIPVGPSSSSSTVSQFSTVPQFVVIHDQMQQSWKHPVVHYVFEDEHFPFNVPKERCVLVNLNDDGESVADCHSLSHNFQVTNCKISLTPQMTASGQGKESSTTTGLMLTIEGMSSNKSSKIRGNKFGIREEFEQSSSIFGLDELVCDYKKRNDLLRQLLSKTT
;
A
#
# COMPACT_ATOMS: atom_id res chain seq x y z
N MET A 1 19.82 -48.41 43.13
CA MET A 1 19.10 -47.17 42.77
C MET A 1 20.09 -46.19 42.16
N GLN A 2 20.31 -46.22 40.85
CA GLN A 2 20.91 -45.08 40.13
C GLN A 2 20.23 -45.00 38.75
N GLN A 3 19.23 -44.12 38.66
CA GLN A 3 18.69 -43.59 37.40
C GLN A 3 19.48 -42.33 37.08
N ILE A 4 19.93 -42.21 35.83
CA ILE A 4 20.37 -40.95 35.24
C ILE A 4 19.17 -40.38 34.49
N PRO A 5 18.77 -39.12 34.70
CA PRO A 5 18.01 -38.40 33.70
C PRO A 5 18.79 -37.20 33.15
N VAL A 6 19.04 -37.29 31.84
CA VAL A 6 18.95 -36.22 30.81
C VAL A 6 18.75 -34.79 31.31
N GLY A 7 19.68 -33.90 30.92
CA GLY A 7 19.59 -32.46 31.16
C GLY A 7 18.56 -31.75 30.28
N PRO A 8 18.48 -30.42 30.37
CA PRO A 8 18.02 -29.61 29.26
C PRO A 8 19.08 -28.59 28.86
N SER A 9 19.63 -28.78 27.66
CA SER A 9 20.09 -27.70 26.81
C SER A 9 18.87 -26.84 26.46
N SER A 10 18.68 -25.75 27.19
CA SER A 10 17.72 -24.71 26.81
C SER A 10 18.49 -23.43 26.58
N SER A 11 19.13 -23.32 25.40
CA SER A 11 19.41 -22.02 24.80
C SER A 11 18.06 -21.38 24.47
N SER A 12 17.43 -20.78 25.48
CA SER A 12 16.33 -19.85 25.26
C SER A 12 16.94 -18.60 24.65
N SER A 13 17.07 -18.60 23.33
CA SER A 13 17.30 -17.41 22.54
C SER A 13 16.06 -16.53 22.71
N THR A 14 16.04 -15.69 23.74
CA THR A 14 15.14 -14.54 23.84
C THR A 14 15.58 -13.50 22.80
N VAL A 15 15.53 -13.85 21.53
CA VAL A 15 15.45 -12.83 20.49
C VAL A 15 14.00 -12.43 20.54
N SER A 16 13.73 -11.28 21.14
CA SER A 16 12.50 -10.54 20.86
C SER A 16 12.58 -10.17 19.38
N GLN A 17 12.27 -11.12 18.51
CA GLN A 17 12.22 -10.96 17.06
C GLN A 17 10.98 -10.13 16.76
N PHE A 18 11.02 -8.86 17.12
CA PHE A 18 10.21 -7.90 16.39
C PHE A 18 10.69 -8.02 14.96
N SER A 19 9.88 -8.63 14.11
CA SER A 19 10.15 -8.63 12.67
C SER A 19 10.32 -7.17 12.28
N THR A 20 11.49 -6.80 11.78
CA THR A 20 11.85 -5.42 11.47
C THR A 20 11.06 -4.87 10.28
N VAL A 21 10.22 -5.70 9.67
CA VAL A 21 9.35 -5.32 8.56
C VAL A 21 8.06 -4.65 9.06
N PRO A 22 7.41 -3.84 8.22
CA PRO A 22 6.11 -3.24 8.52
C PRO A 22 5.05 -4.24 8.98
N GLN A 23 4.38 -3.97 10.10
CA GLN A 23 3.27 -4.81 10.58
C GLN A 23 1.94 -4.40 9.95
N PHE A 24 1.83 -3.13 9.58
CA PHE A 24 0.64 -2.55 8.97
C PHE A 24 0.99 -2.00 7.61
N VAL A 25 0.13 -2.26 6.62
CA VAL A 25 0.28 -1.69 5.27
C VAL A 25 -1.04 -1.07 4.86
N VAL A 26 -0.96 0.15 4.34
CA VAL A 26 -2.10 0.90 3.81
C VAL A 26 -1.77 1.48 2.45
N ILE A 27 -2.76 1.46 1.56
CA ILE A 27 -2.73 2.17 0.28
C ILE A 27 -3.69 3.34 0.37
N HIS A 28 -3.18 4.55 0.15
CA HIS A 28 -3.96 5.77 0.00
C HIS A 28 -4.09 6.14 -1.47
N ASP A 29 -5.30 6.03 -2.01
CA ASP A 29 -5.63 6.50 -3.35
C ASP A 29 -6.00 7.98 -3.29
N GLN A 30 -5.07 8.84 -3.74
CA GLN A 30 -5.20 10.30 -3.70
C GLN A 30 -6.20 10.85 -4.72
N MET A 31 -6.61 10.05 -5.73
CA MET A 31 -7.67 10.44 -6.66
C MET A 31 -9.03 10.18 -6.04
N GLN A 32 -9.23 8.98 -5.48
CA GLN A 32 -10.51 8.56 -4.89
C GLN A 32 -10.67 8.97 -3.42
N GLN A 33 -9.63 9.57 -2.81
CA GLN A 33 -9.55 9.87 -1.38
C GLN A 33 -9.93 8.66 -0.51
N SER A 34 -9.41 7.49 -0.86
CA SER A 34 -9.76 6.21 -0.21
C SER A 34 -8.55 5.50 0.37
N TRP A 35 -8.72 4.87 1.52
CA TRP A 35 -7.71 4.07 2.21
C TRP A 35 -8.09 2.59 2.16
N LYS A 36 -7.14 1.73 1.78
CA LYS A 36 -7.36 0.29 1.64
C LYS A 36 -6.22 -0.50 2.27
N HIS A 37 -6.53 -1.62 2.89
CA HIS A 37 -5.54 -2.62 3.31
C HIS A 37 -5.33 -3.63 2.18
N PRO A 38 -4.13 -3.68 1.57
CA PRO A 38 -3.83 -4.70 0.57
C PRO A 38 -3.59 -6.06 1.21
N VAL A 39 -3.64 -7.11 0.40
CA VAL A 39 -3.02 -8.39 0.75
C VAL A 39 -1.52 -8.22 0.62
N VAL A 40 -0.77 -8.58 1.66
CA VAL A 40 0.69 -8.38 1.75
C VAL A 40 1.40 -9.72 1.79
N HIS A 41 2.47 -9.83 1.02
CA HIS A 41 3.40 -10.95 1.03
C HIS A 41 4.81 -10.42 1.20
N TYR A 42 5.48 -10.82 2.27
CA TYR A 42 6.92 -10.61 2.42
C TYR A 42 7.65 -11.74 1.71
N VAL A 43 8.69 -11.39 0.95
CA VAL A 43 9.53 -12.35 0.23
C VAL A 43 10.97 -11.96 0.55
N PHE A 44 11.71 -12.84 1.22
CA PHE A 44 13.12 -12.65 1.53
C PHE A 44 14.00 -13.25 0.43
N GLU A 45 15.30 -12.91 0.40
CA GLU A 45 16.22 -13.32 -0.68
C GLU A 45 16.29 -14.84 -0.90
N ASP A 46 16.18 -15.62 0.18
CA ASP A 46 16.22 -17.09 0.15
C ASP A 46 14.86 -17.73 -0.17
N GLU A 47 13.80 -16.94 -0.36
CA GLU A 47 12.44 -17.42 -0.59
C GLU A 47 12.00 -17.26 -2.05
N HIS A 48 11.19 -18.22 -2.51
CA HIS A 48 10.58 -18.14 -3.84
C HIS A 48 9.36 -17.20 -3.84
N PHE A 49 9.22 -16.43 -4.91
CA PHE A 49 8.05 -15.58 -5.09
C PHE A 49 6.75 -16.42 -5.13
N PRO A 50 5.70 -16.03 -4.39
CA PRO A 50 4.46 -16.80 -4.30
C PRO A 50 3.75 -16.93 -5.66
N PHE A 51 3.46 -18.16 -6.08
CA PHE A 51 2.87 -18.47 -7.40
C PHE A 51 1.43 -17.97 -7.57
N ASN A 52 0.71 -17.72 -6.48
CA ASN A 52 -0.70 -17.32 -6.47
C ASN A 52 -0.93 -15.80 -6.52
N VAL A 53 0.13 -14.99 -6.59
CA VAL A 53 0.00 -13.52 -6.63
C VAL A 53 -0.17 -13.05 -8.08
N PRO A 54 -1.29 -12.37 -8.41
CA PRO A 54 -1.50 -11.84 -9.76
C PRO A 54 -0.47 -10.75 -10.10
N LYS A 55 0.42 -11.04 -11.05
CA LYS A 55 1.55 -10.16 -11.42
C LYS A 55 1.13 -8.80 -12.02
N GLU A 56 -0.07 -8.70 -12.59
CA GLU A 56 -0.55 -7.48 -13.26
C GLU A 56 -1.28 -6.48 -12.33
N ARG A 57 -1.40 -6.81 -11.04
CA ARG A 57 -2.14 -6.00 -10.06
C ARG A 57 -1.47 -6.01 -8.68
N CYS A 58 -0.14 -5.95 -8.65
CA CYS A 58 0.62 -5.82 -7.41
C CYS A 58 1.45 -4.53 -7.39
N VAL A 59 1.84 -4.15 -6.18
CA VAL A 59 2.86 -3.14 -5.91
C VAL A 59 4.05 -3.89 -5.31
N LEU A 60 5.23 -3.72 -5.89
CA LEU A 60 6.49 -4.24 -5.37
C LEU A 60 7.15 -3.14 -4.54
N VAL A 61 7.57 -3.50 -3.33
CA VAL A 61 8.24 -2.59 -2.41
C VAL A 61 9.52 -3.26 -1.97
N ASN A 62 10.67 -2.73 -2.37
CA ASN A 62 11.94 -3.19 -1.81
C ASN A 62 12.24 -2.38 -0.56
N LEU A 63 12.54 -3.09 0.52
CA LEU A 63 12.99 -2.51 1.78
C LEU A 63 14.51 -2.59 1.84
N ASN A 64 15.14 -1.66 2.56
CA ASN A 64 16.55 -1.80 2.89
C ASN A 64 16.74 -2.91 3.94
N ASP A 65 17.99 -3.30 4.18
CA ASP A 65 18.37 -4.32 5.17
C ASP A 65 17.86 -4.03 6.59
N ASP A 66 17.54 -2.76 6.88
CA ASP A 66 16.96 -2.33 8.15
C ASP A 66 15.48 -2.71 8.30
N GLY A 67 14.75 -3.00 7.23
CA GLY A 67 13.29 -3.21 7.24
C GLY A 67 12.45 -1.97 7.62
N GLU A 68 13.11 -0.88 8.02
CA GLU A 68 12.52 0.36 8.52
C GLU A 68 12.45 1.45 7.46
N SER A 69 13.21 1.31 6.37
CA SER A 69 13.24 2.26 5.27
C SER A 69 12.97 1.60 3.92
N VAL A 70 12.35 2.37 3.02
CA VAL A 70 11.99 1.93 1.67
C VAL A 70 13.16 2.24 0.73
N ALA A 71 13.66 1.22 0.04
CA ALA A 71 14.67 1.36 -1.01
C ALA A 71 14.02 1.84 -2.32
N ASP A 72 12.96 1.15 -2.75
CA ASP A 72 12.18 1.51 -3.92
C ASP A 72 10.71 1.05 -3.82
N CYS A 73 9.87 1.53 -4.73
CA CYS A 73 8.48 1.12 -4.81
C CYS A 73 7.95 1.27 -6.23
N HIS A 74 7.40 0.19 -6.77
CA HIS A 74 6.93 0.09 -8.15
C HIS A 74 5.53 -0.51 -8.22
N SER A 75 4.61 0.20 -8.89
CA SER A 75 3.32 -0.37 -9.26
C SER A 75 3.47 -1.16 -10.56
N LEU A 76 2.99 -2.41 -10.58
CA LEU A 76 2.80 -3.19 -11.81
C LEU A 76 1.34 -3.10 -12.32
N SER A 77 0.49 -2.35 -11.62
CA SER A 77 -0.91 -2.18 -11.99
C SER A 77 -1.08 -1.14 -13.09
N HIS A 78 -1.78 -1.50 -14.17
CA HIS A 78 -2.15 -0.57 -15.23
C HIS A 78 -3.18 0.49 -14.81
N ASN A 79 -3.85 0.32 -13.66
CA ASN A 79 -4.89 1.23 -13.18
C ASN A 79 -4.48 1.99 -11.92
N PHE A 80 -3.25 1.83 -11.43
CA PHE A 80 -2.81 2.48 -10.20
C PHE A 80 -1.33 2.83 -10.32
N GLN A 81 -1.00 4.10 -10.14
CA GLN A 81 0.38 4.57 -10.16
C GLN A 81 0.80 5.01 -8.76
N VAL A 82 1.91 4.47 -8.27
CA VAL A 82 2.51 4.91 -7.00
C VAL A 82 3.09 6.30 -7.17
N THR A 83 2.80 7.18 -6.21
CA THR A 83 3.35 8.54 -6.12
C THR A 83 4.32 8.70 -4.96
N ASN A 84 4.12 7.95 -3.87
CA ASN A 84 4.96 8.00 -2.68
C ASN A 84 4.89 6.67 -1.90
N CYS A 85 5.96 6.35 -1.16
CA CYS A 85 6.03 5.15 -0.33
C CYS A 85 6.89 5.48 0.89
N LYS A 86 6.36 5.27 2.10
CA LYS A 86 7.09 5.57 3.34
C LYS A 86 6.73 4.62 4.47
N ILE A 87 7.69 4.38 5.35
CA ILE A 87 7.47 3.69 6.61
C ILE A 87 7.43 4.73 7.73
N SER A 88 6.49 4.55 8.66
CA SER A 88 6.37 5.37 9.86
C SER A 88 5.93 4.51 11.03
N LEU A 89 6.09 5.02 12.25
CA LEU A 89 5.50 4.38 13.42
C LEU A 89 3.97 4.38 13.32
N THR A 90 3.36 3.30 13.80
CA THR A 90 1.90 3.19 13.92
C THR A 90 1.35 4.28 14.84
N PRO A 91 0.28 4.97 14.43
CA PRO A 91 -0.44 5.89 15.32
C PRO A 91 -0.91 5.15 16.58
N GLN A 92 -0.46 5.60 17.74
CA GLN A 92 -0.90 5.05 19.03
C GLN A 92 -2.22 5.70 19.43
N MET A 93 -3.28 4.91 19.58
CA MET A 93 -4.49 5.39 20.27
C MET A 93 -4.23 5.35 21.78
N THR A 94 -3.89 6.49 22.38
CA THR A 94 -3.92 6.62 23.84
C THR A 94 -5.38 6.72 24.28
N ALA A 95 -6.02 5.58 24.53
CA ALA A 95 -7.24 5.58 25.31
C ALA A 95 -6.87 6.11 26.70
N SER A 96 -7.39 7.29 27.05
CA SER A 96 -7.20 7.91 28.36
C SER A 96 -7.76 6.97 29.44
N GLY A 97 -6.89 6.16 30.01
CA GLY A 97 -7.19 5.24 31.10
C GLY A 97 -5.87 4.79 31.71
N GLN A 98 -5.63 5.20 32.94
CA GLN A 98 -4.44 4.87 33.74
C GLN A 98 -4.05 3.39 33.58
N GLY A 99 -2.83 3.14 33.10
CA GLY A 99 -2.27 1.80 32.99
C GLY A 99 -0.77 1.88 32.74
N LYS A 100 -0.01 1.44 33.74
CA LYS A 100 1.47 1.32 33.82
C LYS A 100 2.22 1.26 32.49
N GLU A 101 3.27 2.07 32.44
CA GLU A 101 4.40 1.99 31.53
C GLU A 101 4.83 0.53 31.29
N SER A 102 4.49 0.01 30.13
CA SER A 102 5.03 -1.23 29.60
C SER A 102 5.34 -0.99 28.14
N SER A 103 6.63 -0.74 27.87
CA SER A 103 7.30 -0.80 26.57
C SER A 103 6.41 -0.51 25.35
N THR A 104 6.34 0.77 24.99
CA THR A 104 5.75 1.35 23.77
C THR A 104 6.27 0.65 22.52
N THR A 105 5.68 -0.50 22.16
CA THR A 105 5.95 -1.16 20.89
C THR A 105 5.13 -0.46 19.82
N THR A 106 5.66 0.66 19.33
CA THR A 106 5.13 1.33 18.14
C THR A 106 5.47 0.47 16.91
N GLY A 107 4.56 -0.41 16.50
CA GLY A 107 4.76 -1.23 15.30
C GLY A 107 4.97 -0.36 14.06
N LEU A 108 5.66 -0.86 13.05
CA LEU A 108 5.91 -0.13 11.80
C LEU A 108 4.69 -0.18 10.87
N MET A 109 4.41 0.94 10.20
CA MET A 109 3.34 1.11 9.23
C MET A 109 3.91 1.59 7.88
N LEU A 110 3.74 0.78 6.85
CA LEU A 110 4.02 1.14 5.46
C LEU A 110 2.82 1.85 4.85
N THR A 111 3.02 3.08 4.42
CA THR A 111 2.03 3.88 3.70
C THR A 111 2.46 4.01 2.25
N ILE A 112 1.65 3.46 1.34
CA ILE A 112 1.82 3.59 -0.09
C ILE A 112 0.78 4.59 -0.59
N GLU A 113 1.22 5.70 -1.15
CA GLU A 113 0.33 6.67 -1.80
C GLU A 113 0.39 6.46 -3.31
N GLY A 114 -0.76 6.61 -3.95
CA GLY A 114 -0.83 6.58 -5.39
C GLY A 114 -2.16 7.09 -5.91
N MET A 115 -2.36 6.92 -7.21
CA MET A 115 -3.52 7.42 -7.92
C MET A 115 -4.08 6.33 -8.80
N SER A 116 -5.36 6.04 -8.65
CA SER A 116 -6.04 5.17 -9.61
C SER A 116 -6.34 5.90 -10.91
N SER A 117 -6.31 5.17 -12.03
CA SER A 117 -6.87 5.64 -13.29
C SER A 117 -8.38 5.84 -13.10
N ASN A 118 -8.92 6.98 -13.51
CA ASN A 118 -10.36 7.18 -13.65
C ASN A 118 -10.87 6.25 -14.75
N LYS A 119 -11.31 5.04 -14.41
CA LYS A 119 -12.18 4.30 -15.30
C LYS A 119 -13.48 5.08 -15.31
N SER A 120 -13.76 5.77 -16.43
CA SER A 120 -15.08 6.34 -16.68
C SER A 120 -16.11 5.31 -16.27
N SER A 121 -16.89 5.60 -15.24
CA SER A 121 -17.94 4.70 -14.76
C SER A 121 -18.73 4.22 -15.97
N LYS A 122 -18.62 2.93 -16.31
CA LYS A 122 -19.59 2.33 -17.23
C LYS A 122 -20.92 2.46 -16.53
N ILE A 123 -21.69 3.48 -16.91
CA ILE A 123 -23.08 3.66 -16.53
C ILE A 123 -23.73 2.31 -16.74
N ARG A 124 -24.22 1.69 -15.66
CA ARG A 124 -25.00 0.46 -15.73
C ARG A 124 -26.15 0.74 -16.68
N GLY A 125 -26.17 0.04 -17.81
CA GLY A 125 -27.14 0.24 -18.86
C GLY A 125 -28.55 0.18 -18.29
N ASN A 126 -29.24 1.33 -18.33
CA ASN A 126 -30.69 1.33 -18.19
C ASN A 126 -31.23 0.58 -19.40
N LYS A 127 -31.89 -0.56 -19.15
CA LYS A 127 -32.73 -1.26 -20.12
C LYS A 127 -33.92 -0.37 -20.46
N PHE A 128 -33.80 0.46 -21.48
CA PHE A 128 -34.94 0.84 -22.30
C PHE A 128 -34.41 1.28 -23.66
N GLY A 129 -34.74 0.51 -24.70
CA GLY A 129 -34.34 0.84 -26.06
C GLY A 129 -35.09 2.08 -26.54
N ILE A 130 -34.35 3.02 -27.12
CA ILE A 130 -34.65 3.68 -28.39
C ILE A 130 -33.29 4.09 -28.99
N ARG A 131 -33.07 3.68 -30.23
CA ARG A 131 -31.93 4.09 -31.07
C ARG A 131 -32.38 5.31 -31.85
N GLU A 132 -31.83 6.49 -31.54
CA GLU A 132 -31.72 7.60 -32.49
C GLU A 132 -30.38 8.30 -32.30
N GLU A 133 -29.77 8.64 -33.44
CA GLU A 133 -28.51 9.36 -33.58
C GLU A 133 -28.62 10.79 -33.06
N PHE A 134 -27.45 11.34 -32.71
CA PHE A 134 -27.14 12.75 -32.45
C PHE A 134 -27.44 13.31 -31.04
N GLU A 135 -26.32 13.68 -30.39
CA GLU A 135 -26.18 14.67 -29.31
C GLU A 135 -26.81 14.29 -27.95
N GLN A 136 -26.22 14.58 -26.78
CA GLN A 136 -25.54 15.80 -26.40
C GLN A 136 -24.81 15.54 -25.07
N SER A 137 -23.58 16.04 -24.95
CA SER A 137 -22.83 16.24 -23.71
C SER A 137 -22.51 14.99 -22.87
N SER A 138 -21.28 14.50 -23.01
CA SER A 138 -20.50 14.17 -21.81
C SER A 138 -20.51 15.42 -20.92
N SER A 139 -21.49 15.45 -20.01
CA SER A 139 -21.77 16.46 -18.99
C SER A 139 -20.85 17.68 -19.00
N ILE A 140 -21.36 18.83 -19.48
CA ILE A 140 -20.70 20.13 -19.38
C ILE A 140 -20.26 20.45 -17.93
N PHE A 141 -20.93 19.84 -16.96
CA PHE A 141 -20.66 19.97 -15.53
C PHE A 141 -19.39 19.25 -15.05
N GLY A 142 -18.73 18.44 -15.89
CA GLY A 142 -17.52 17.71 -15.51
C GLY A 142 -16.22 18.24 -16.14
N LEU A 143 -16.29 19.30 -16.97
CA LEU A 143 -15.10 19.82 -17.66
C LEU A 143 -14.10 20.45 -16.70
N ASP A 144 -14.56 21.19 -15.69
CA ASP A 144 -13.67 21.81 -14.71
C ASP A 144 -12.93 20.78 -13.85
N GLU A 145 -13.63 19.72 -13.43
CA GLU A 145 -13.04 18.58 -12.72
C GLU A 145 -12.03 17.85 -13.61
N LEU A 146 -12.38 17.61 -14.87
CA LEU A 146 -11.48 16.98 -15.84
C LEU A 146 -10.23 17.84 -16.09
N VAL A 147 -10.38 19.15 -16.23
CA VAL A 147 -9.26 20.08 -16.40
C VAL A 147 -8.39 20.11 -15.14
N CYS A 148 -8.97 20.05 -13.95
CA CYS A 148 -8.25 19.95 -12.69
C CYS A 148 -7.42 18.65 -12.62
N ASP A 149 -8.02 17.52 -12.96
CA ASP A 149 -7.35 16.22 -13.02
C ASP A 149 -6.21 16.21 -14.05
N TYR A 150 -6.42 16.82 -15.22
CA TYR A 150 -5.39 16.95 -16.24
C TYR A 150 -4.22 17.82 -15.77
N LYS A 151 -4.49 18.95 -15.12
CA LYS A 151 -3.45 19.83 -14.56
C LYS A 151 -2.65 19.08 -13.48
N LYS A 152 -3.33 18.45 -12.54
CA LYS A 152 -2.71 17.67 -11.45
C LYS A 152 -1.82 16.55 -12.00
N ARG A 153 -2.28 15.80 -13.01
CA ARG A 153 -1.46 14.78 -13.66
C ARG A 153 -0.25 15.36 -14.40
N ASN A 154 -0.41 16.49 -15.09
CA ASN A 154 0.70 17.15 -15.79
C ASN A 154 1.78 17.65 -14.82
N ASP A 155 1.40 18.19 -13.67
CA ASP A 155 2.35 18.64 -12.67
C ASP A 155 3.15 17.46 -12.09
N LEU A 156 2.49 16.32 -11.89
CA LEU A 156 3.15 15.10 -11.45
C LEU A 156 4.08 14.51 -12.51
N LEU A 157 3.71 14.55 -13.79
CA LEU A 157 4.62 14.17 -14.88
C LEU A 157 5.88 15.04 -14.87
N ARG A 158 5.74 16.35 -14.64
CA ARG A 158 6.89 17.26 -14.51
C ARG A 158 7.77 16.89 -13.31
N GLN A 159 7.17 16.55 -12.17
CA GLN A 159 7.91 16.10 -10.99
C GLN A 159 8.66 14.79 -11.24
N LEU A 160 8.01 13.80 -11.87
CA LEU A 160 8.64 12.51 -12.18
C LEU A 160 9.84 12.69 -13.13
N LEU A 161 9.66 13.45 -14.20
CA LEU A 161 10.73 13.74 -15.17
C LEU A 161 11.91 14.47 -14.52
N SER A 162 11.63 15.40 -13.59
CA SER A 162 12.69 16.13 -12.86
C SER A 162 13.52 15.26 -11.90
N LYS A 163 13.00 14.12 -11.46
CA LYS A 163 13.71 13.17 -10.58
C LYS A 163 14.57 12.17 -11.36
N THR A 164 14.47 12.15 -12.69
CA THR A 164 15.13 11.16 -13.56
C THR A 164 16.33 11.75 -14.31
N THR A 165 16.75 12.99 -13.99
CA THR A 165 17.93 13.67 -14.54
C THR A 165 18.90 13.99 -13.42
#